data_AF-A0A2A4JK26-F1
#
_entry.id   AF-A0A2A4JK26-F1
#
_cell.length_a   1.000
_cell.length_b   1.000
_cell.length_c   1.000
_cell.angle_alpha   90.00
_cell.angle_beta   90.00
_cell.angle_gamma   90.00
#
_symmetry.space_group_name_H-M   'P 1'
#
loop_
_entity.id
_entity.type
_entity.pdbx_description
1 polymer ?
#
loop_
_entity_poly.entity_id
_entity_poly.type
_entity_poly.pdbx_seq_one_letter_code
_entity_poly.pdbx_strand_id
1 'polypeptide(L)'
;MSSVGQLVPQVTRSPPNMTIKFPGPHVEGSFCTSIDYNYDPIISVLCAMYIAFGIVYTLFGYRCFKASMFLTGFTFGSAIVYLICLQEYLMPPYGNVGVALCAGLLFGLITMLIQYVGLFMTGFHTGVLLAIAGLAIYDHFLDSRPATYWLCVVVLLCSGIFFAVINLYWKKVLTIFGTSVYGGAVIATSLDYFFERMMMLKWVSTLILYF
;
A
#
# COMPACT_ATOMS: atom_id res chain seq x y z
N MET A 1 -32.84 -63.17 21.89
CA MET A 1 -33.59 -61.90 21.73
C MET A 1 -32.89 -60.83 22.56
N SER A 2 -32.47 -59.73 21.89
CA SER A 2 -31.86 -58.46 22.39
C SER A 2 -30.54 -58.54 23.17
N SER A 3 -29.37 -58.01 22.75
CA SER A 3 -29.00 -56.67 22.18
C SER A 3 -29.33 -55.54 23.17
N VAL A 4 -28.50 -54.60 23.62
CA VAL A 4 -27.30 -53.84 23.19
C VAL A 4 -26.82 -53.11 24.48
N GLY A 5 -25.63 -52.55 24.70
CA GLY A 5 -24.54 -52.06 23.87
C GLY A 5 -23.68 -51.18 24.81
N GLN A 6 -22.44 -51.61 25.05
CA GLN A 6 -21.45 -50.93 25.89
C GLN A 6 -20.78 -49.84 25.04
N LEU A 7 -20.80 -48.57 25.49
CA LEU A 7 -20.18 -47.44 24.80
C LEU A 7 -18.65 -47.60 24.76
N VAL A 8 -18.13 -48.02 23.60
CA VAL A 8 -16.72 -47.97 23.21
C VAL A 8 -16.44 -46.59 22.60
N PRO A 9 -15.34 -45.90 22.94
CA PRO A 9 -14.99 -44.62 22.33
C PRO A 9 -14.76 -44.79 20.82
N GLN A 10 -15.41 -43.94 20.03
CA GLN A 10 -15.28 -43.89 18.58
C GLN A 10 -13.88 -43.40 18.21
N VAL A 11 -13.02 -44.36 17.83
CA VAL A 11 -11.84 -44.13 16.99
C VAL A 11 -12.34 -43.50 15.67
N THR A 12 -12.29 -42.17 15.57
CA THR A 12 -12.56 -41.48 14.30
C THR A 12 -11.28 -41.56 13.47
N ARG A 13 -11.22 -42.55 12.56
CA ARG A 13 -10.19 -42.64 11.52
C ARG A 13 -10.29 -41.39 10.63
N SER A 14 -9.21 -40.61 10.59
CA SER A 14 -9.03 -39.53 9.61
C SER A 14 -9.04 -40.11 8.18
N PRO A 15 -9.75 -39.51 7.20
CA PRO A 15 -9.66 -39.94 5.81
C PRO A 15 -8.27 -39.62 5.23
N PRO A 16 -7.79 -40.42 4.26
CA PRO A 16 -6.42 -40.35 3.78
C PRO A 16 -6.12 -39.02 3.08
N ASN A 17 -4.97 -38.47 3.47
CA ASN A 17 -4.27 -37.32 2.92
C ASN A 17 -4.31 -37.31 1.38
N MET A 18 -5.24 -36.55 0.79
CA MET A 18 -5.22 -36.23 -0.64
C MET A 18 -4.42 -34.94 -0.83
N THR A 19 -3.09 -35.07 -0.85
CA THR A 19 -2.20 -34.00 -1.30
C THR A 19 -2.39 -33.78 -2.79
N ILE A 20 -3.33 -32.92 -3.17
CA ILE A 20 -3.29 -32.25 -4.48
C ILE A 20 -2.16 -31.23 -4.38
N LYS A 21 -0.98 -31.57 -4.89
CA LYS A 21 0.12 -30.61 -5.07
C LYS A 21 -0.26 -29.68 -6.22
N PHE A 22 -0.70 -28.47 -5.89
CA PHE A 22 -0.63 -27.35 -6.83
C PHE A 22 0.78 -26.76 -6.75
N PRO A 23 1.53 -26.66 -7.87
CA PRO A 23 2.82 -25.99 -7.88
C PRO A 23 2.58 -24.47 -7.88
N GLY A 24 2.50 -23.90 -6.69
CA GLY A 24 2.37 -22.46 -6.42
C GLY A 24 2.56 -22.20 -4.92
N PRO A 25 2.85 -20.98 -4.49
CA PRO A 25 3.07 -20.68 -3.07
C PRO A 25 1.76 -20.91 -2.31
N HIS A 26 1.68 -22.02 -1.58
CA HIS A 26 0.50 -22.43 -0.83
C HIS A 26 0.21 -21.42 0.29
N VAL A 27 -0.86 -20.65 0.13
CA VAL A 27 -1.58 -20.06 1.26
C VAL A 27 -2.45 -21.18 1.83
N GLU A 28 -2.01 -21.76 2.93
CA GLU A 28 -2.72 -22.82 3.63
C GLU A 28 -4.01 -22.22 4.20
N GLY A 29 -5.11 -22.40 3.48
CA GLY A 29 -6.45 -21.96 3.85
C GLY A 29 -6.96 -22.74 5.06
N SER A 30 -6.50 -22.35 6.25
CA SER A 30 -7.12 -22.71 7.52
C SER A 30 -8.31 -21.77 7.73
N PHE A 31 -9.50 -22.21 7.31
CA PHE A 31 -10.76 -21.57 7.68
C PHE A 31 -10.84 -21.60 9.22
N CYS A 32 -10.80 -20.42 9.84
CA CYS A 32 -10.58 -20.17 11.28
C CYS A 32 -9.10 -20.06 11.72
N THR A 33 -8.31 -19.21 11.07
CA THR A 33 -7.16 -18.58 11.75
C THR A 33 -7.67 -17.66 12.85
N SER A 34 -7.39 -17.99 14.10
CA SER A 34 -7.53 -17.08 15.23
C SER A 34 -6.82 -15.77 14.88
N ILE A 35 -7.56 -14.67 14.80
CA ILE A 35 -7.00 -13.33 14.58
C ILE A 35 -6.03 -13.08 15.74
N ASP A 36 -4.74 -13.13 15.47
CA ASP A 36 -3.70 -12.83 16.44
C ASP A 36 -3.70 -11.32 16.64
N TYR A 37 -4.32 -10.86 17.73
CA TYR A 37 -4.49 -9.44 18.06
C TYR A 37 -3.20 -8.76 18.53
N ASN A 38 -2.03 -9.39 18.41
CA ASN A 38 -0.75 -8.79 18.77
C ASN A 38 -0.29 -7.78 17.70
N TYR A 39 -1.02 -6.67 17.59
CA TYR A 39 -0.67 -5.54 16.74
C TYR A 39 0.13 -4.52 17.52
N ASP A 40 1.20 -4.00 16.91
CA ASP A 40 1.91 -2.88 17.49
C ASP A 40 0.98 -1.65 17.54
N PRO A 41 0.76 -1.04 18.72
CA PRO A 41 -0.16 0.08 18.88
C PRO A 41 0.24 1.30 18.04
N ILE A 42 1.53 1.46 17.72
CA ILE A 42 2.01 2.60 16.93
C ILE A 42 1.56 2.44 15.47
N ILE A 43 1.75 1.24 14.90
CA ILE A 43 1.41 0.97 13.50
C ILE A 43 -0.10 0.93 13.30
N SER A 44 -0.88 0.44 14.28
CA SER A 44 -2.34 0.44 14.19
C SER A 44 -2.93 1.86 14.21
N VAL A 45 -2.39 2.76 15.02
CA VAL A 45 -2.80 4.18 15.04
C VAL A 45 -2.44 4.86 13.72
N LEU A 46 -1.24 4.63 13.19
CA LEU A 46 -0.84 5.17 11.89
C LEU A 46 -1.78 4.67 10.78
N CYS A 47 -2.06 3.36 10.76
CA CYS A 47 -2.97 2.74 9.81
C CYS A 47 -4.38 3.35 9.87
N ALA A 48 -4.93 3.54 11.06
CA ALA A 48 -6.23 4.20 11.26
C ALA A 48 -6.22 5.67 10.76
N MET A 49 -5.14 6.42 11.00
CA MET A 49 -4.96 7.78 10.47
C MET A 49 -4.90 7.78 8.93
N TYR A 50 -4.17 6.85 8.33
CA TYR A 50 -4.08 6.70 6.87
C TYR A 50 -5.41 6.29 6.23
N ILE A 51 -6.23 5.47 6.90
CA ILE A 51 -7.62 5.19 6.45
C ILE A 51 -8.44 6.48 6.45
N ALA A 52 -8.41 7.26 7.53
CA ALA A 52 -9.13 8.53 7.59
C ALA A 52 -8.68 9.50 6.48
N PHE A 53 -7.37 9.62 6.26
CA PHE A 53 -6.82 10.41 5.17
C PHE A 53 -7.25 9.86 3.80
N GLY A 54 -7.23 8.55 3.59
CA GLY A 54 -7.67 7.91 2.35
C GLY A 54 -9.15 8.15 2.06
N ILE A 55 -10.03 8.11 3.08
CA ILE A 55 -11.46 8.42 2.93
C ILE A 55 -11.64 9.88 2.53
N VAL A 56 -10.95 10.81 3.20
CA VAL A 56 -10.98 12.22 2.82
C VAL A 56 -10.49 12.42 1.38
N TYR A 57 -9.43 11.71 1.01
CA TYR A 57 -8.81 11.81 -0.29
C TYR A 57 -9.67 11.23 -1.44
N THR A 58 -10.38 10.12 -1.19
CA THR A 58 -11.31 9.50 -2.14
C THR A 58 -12.63 10.26 -2.27
N LEU A 59 -13.25 10.66 -1.16
CA LEU A 59 -14.60 11.27 -1.17
C LEU A 59 -14.60 12.77 -1.44
N PHE A 60 -13.60 13.51 -0.93
CA PHE A 60 -13.55 14.97 -1.06
C PHE A 60 -12.63 15.45 -2.20
N GLY A 61 -12.11 14.55 -3.05
CA GLY A 61 -11.21 14.88 -4.15
C GLY A 61 -11.76 15.95 -5.12
N TYR A 62 -13.09 15.97 -5.35
CA TYR A 62 -13.72 16.97 -6.23
C TYR A 62 -14.07 18.30 -5.52
N ARG A 63 -14.45 18.26 -4.24
CA ARG A 63 -14.84 19.48 -3.49
C ARG A 63 -13.63 20.22 -2.91
N CYS A 64 -12.57 19.50 -2.57
CA CYS A 64 -11.43 20.02 -1.81
C CYS A 64 -10.11 19.84 -2.56
N PHE A 65 -10.06 20.23 -3.84
CA PHE A 65 -8.85 20.14 -4.68
C PHE A 65 -7.61 20.79 -4.05
N LYS A 66 -7.80 21.85 -3.26
CA LYS A 66 -6.70 22.51 -2.55
C LYS A 66 -6.20 21.70 -1.35
N ALA A 67 -7.09 20.97 -0.67
CA ALA A 67 -6.73 20.10 0.44
C ALA A 67 -6.08 18.79 -0.03
N SER A 68 -6.49 18.26 -1.18
CA SER A 68 -5.83 17.07 -1.75
C SER A 68 -4.37 17.36 -2.12
N MET A 69 -4.06 18.56 -2.62
CA MET A 69 -2.66 18.97 -2.86
C MET A 69 -1.84 19.14 -1.59
N PHE A 70 -2.48 19.63 -0.53
CA PHE A 70 -1.85 19.71 0.79
C PHE A 70 -1.50 18.29 1.29
N LEU A 71 -2.45 17.35 1.20
CA LEU A 71 -2.28 15.99 1.71
C LEU A 71 -1.21 15.22 0.94
N THR A 72 -1.15 15.33 -0.39
CA THR A 72 -0.09 14.67 -1.18
C THR A 72 1.29 15.24 -0.93
N GLY A 73 1.40 16.56 -0.75
CA GLY A 73 2.64 17.19 -0.32
C GLY A 73 3.03 16.68 1.07
N PHE A 74 2.09 16.71 2.02
CA PHE A 74 2.34 16.27 3.38
C PHE A 74 2.84 14.82 3.44
N THR A 75 2.19 13.88 2.74
CA THR A 75 2.61 12.47 2.76
C THR A 75 3.97 12.26 2.13
N PHE A 76 4.24 12.90 0.99
CA PHE A 76 5.54 12.77 0.31
C PHE A 76 6.68 13.43 1.08
N GLY A 77 6.46 14.67 1.56
CA GLY A 77 7.44 15.42 2.32
C GLY A 77 7.78 14.78 3.66
N SER A 78 6.76 14.31 4.41
CA SER A 78 6.99 13.59 5.66
C SER A 78 7.72 12.26 5.44
N ALA A 79 7.39 11.51 4.39
CA ALA A 79 8.07 10.26 4.07
C ALA A 79 9.56 10.47 3.74
N ILE A 80 9.90 11.43 2.87
CA ILE A 80 11.30 11.72 2.51
C ILE A 80 12.11 12.16 3.73
N VAL A 81 11.57 13.11 4.51
CA VAL A 81 12.29 13.64 5.67
C VAL A 81 12.44 12.55 6.74
N TYR A 82 11.41 11.72 6.94
CA TYR A 82 11.51 10.58 7.85
C TYR A 82 12.61 9.59 7.42
N LEU A 83 12.71 9.28 6.12
CA LEU A 83 13.77 8.41 5.59
C LEU A 83 15.16 9.00 5.79
N ILE A 84 15.33 10.31 5.58
CA ILE A 84 16.61 11.00 5.84
C ILE A 84 16.96 10.91 7.34
N CYS A 85 16.01 11.20 8.23
CA CYS A 85 16.22 11.12 9.67
C CYS A 85 16.54 9.70 10.16
N LEU A 86 16.04 8.66 9.49
CA LEU A 86 16.41 7.27 9.79
C LEU A 86 17.86 6.96 9.44
N GLN A 87 18.41 7.59 8.40
CA GLN A 87 19.77 7.34 7.95
C GLN A 87 20.81 8.08 8.80
N GLU A 88 20.49 9.25 9.33
CA GLU A 88 21.47 10.12 10.00
C GLU A 88 21.59 9.89 11.53
N TYR A 89 20.87 8.92 12.14
CA TYR A 89 20.83 8.64 13.60
C TYR A 89 20.87 9.92 14.47
N LEU A 90 20.08 10.93 14.11
CA LEU A 90 20.20 12.27 14.72
C LEU A 90 19.52 12.39 16.08
N MET A 91 18.45 11.63 16.35
CA MET A 91 17.59 11.82 17.53
C MET A 91 16.87 10.52 17.97
N PRO A 92 16.32 10.49 19.21
CA PRO A 92 15.39 9.45 19.65
C PRO A 92 14.21 9.29 18.67
N PRO A 93 13.60 8.08 18.57
CA PRO A 93 12.64 7.74 17.52
C PRO A 93 11.44 8.69 17.44
N TYR A 94 10.98 9.22 18.58
CA TYR A 94 9.88 10.20 18.64
C TYR A 94 10.26 11.57 18.04
N GLY A 95 11.53 11.98 18.18
CA GLY A 95 12.04 13.22 17.59
C GLY A 95 12.04 13.17 16.07
N ASN A 96 12.48 12.03 15.49
CA ASN A 96 12.51 11.83 14.05
C ASN A 96 11.11 11.94 13.43
N VAL A 97 10.10 11.34 14.08
CA VAL A 97 8.71 11.45 13.64
C VAL A 97 8.23 12.90 13.72
N GLY A 98 8.51 13.61 14.83
CA GLY A 98 8.12 15.01 14.99
C GLY A 98 8.71 15.94 13.92
N VAL A 99 10.02 15.84 13.66
CA VAL A 99 10.71 16.65 12.64
C VAL A 99 10.17 16.33 11.25
N ALA A 100 9.95 15.05 10.94
CA ALA A 100 9.36 14.64 9.67
C ALA A 100 7.94 15.17 9.49
N LEU A 101 7.11 15.15 10.53
CA LEU A 101 5.75 15.70 10.47
C LEU A 101 5.75 17.22 10.29
N CYS A 102 6.62 17.96 10.98
CA CYS A 102 6.73 19.41 10.79
C CYS A 102 7.25 19.77 9.39
N ALA A 103 8.27 19.08 8.90
CA ALA A 103 8.80 19.30 7.56
C ALA A 103 7.78 18.91 6.47
N GLY A 104 7.07 17.79 6.67
CA GLY A 104 5.94 17.39 5.83
C GLY A 104 4.82 18.42 5.83
N LEU A 105 4.48 19.01 6.99
CA LEU A 105 3.50 20.10 7.09
C LEU A 105 3.93 21.29 6.22
N LEU A 106 5.17 21.73 6.35
CA LEU A 106 5.71 22.82 5.53
C LEU A 106 5.65 22.49 4.04
N PHE A 107 6.06 21.28 3.64
CA PHE A 107 5.99 20.86 2.25
C PHE A 107 4.55 20.81 1.74
N GLY A 108 3.61 20.32 2.54
CA GLY A 108 2.17 20.35 2.24
C GLY A 108 1.61 21.76 2.09
N LEU A 109 2.01 22.70 2.95
CA LEU A 109 1.63 24.11 2.80
C LEU A 109 2.19 24.70 1.49
N ILE A 110 3.43 24.37 1.12
CA ILE A 110 4.04 24.83 -0.14
C ILE A 110 3.28 24.27 -1.34
N THR A 111 2.93 22.99 -1.35
CA THR A 111 2.15 22.38 -2.45
C THR A 111 0.72 22.93 -2.53
N MET A 112 0.15 23.38 -1.41
CA MET A 112 -1.13 24.09 -1.37
C MET A 112 -1.02 25.53 -1.92
N LEU A 113 0.13 26.18 -1.70
CA LEU A 113 0.37 27.55 -2.15
C LEU A 113 0.66 27.61 -3.66
N ILE A 114 1.44 26.66 -4.17
CA ILE A 114 1.82 26.57 -5.58
C ILE A 114 1.09 25.41 -6.25
N GLN A 115 -0.11 25.71 -6.75
CA GLN A 115 -1.01 24.71 -7.35
C GLN A 115 -0.33 23.86 -8.44
N TYR A 116 0.55 24.46 -9.26
CA TYR A 116 1.27 23.75 -10.32
C TYR A 116 2.18 22.63 -9.79
N VAL A 117 2.84 22.87 -8.66
CA VAL A 117 3.71 21.88 -8.02
C VAL A 117 2.86 20.76 -7.41
N GLY A 118 1.74 21.11 -6.76
CA GLY A 118 0.82 20.11 -6.22
C GLY A 118 0.17 19.21 -7.29
N LEU A 119 -0.18 19.77 -8.45
CA LEU A 119 -0.67 19.00 -9.61
C LEU A 119 0.38 18.03 -10.14
N PHE A 120 1.61 18.51 -10.35
CA PHE A 120 2.72 17.68 -10.80
C PHE A 120 2.99 16.54 -9.81
N MET A 121 3.06 16.86 -8.51
CA MET A 121 3.31 15.90 -7.43
C MET A 121 2.23 14.81 -7.37
N THR A 122 0.96 15.21 -7.52
CA THR A 122 -0.18 14.28 -7.52
C THR A 122 -0.17 13.39 -8.77
N GLY A 123 0.17 13.94 -9.94
CA GLY A 123 0.33 13.17 -11.17
C GLY A 123 1.51 12.19 -11.11
N PHE A 124 2.62 12.59 -10.51
CA PHE A 124 3.76 11.69 -10.28
C PHE A 124 3.37 10.51 -9.39
N HIS A 125 2.73 10.78 -8.24
CA HIS A 125 2.33 9.72 -7.30
C HIS A 125 1.38 8.70 -7.93
N THR A 126 0.44 9.18 -8.74
CA THR A 126 -0.56 8.34 -9.41
C THR A 126 0.04 7.57 -10.59
N GLY A 127 0.98 8.16 -11.33
CA GLY A 127 1.74 7.46 -12.37
C GLY A 127 2.64 6.35 -11.82
N VAL A 128 3.28 6.58 -10.66
CA VAL A 128 4.06 5.55 -9.95
C VAL A 128 3.15 4.41 -9.49
N LEU A 129 2.01 4.70 -8.85
CA LEU A 129 1.05 3.67 -8.45
C LEU A 129 0.54 2.85 -9.63
N LEU A 130 0.21 3.51 -10.74
CA LEU A 130 -0.28 2.84 -11.94
C LEU A 130 0.79 1.94 -12.56
N ALA A 131 2.06 2.36 -12.55
CA ALA A 131 3.16 1.54 -13.04
C ALA A 131 3.47 0.35 -12.13
N ILE A 132 3.39 0.50 -10.80
CA ILE A 132 3.49 -0.64 -9.87
C ILE A 132 2.37 -1.65 -10.16
N ALA A 133 1.13 -1.19 -10.34
CA ALA A 133 0.01 -2.05 -10.70
C ALA A 133 0.23 -2.73 -12.07
N GLY A 134 0.71 -2.00 -13.06
CA GLY A 134 1.04 -2.53 -14.38
C GLY A 134 2.15 -3.58 -14.35
N LEU A 135 3.20 -3.37 -13.55
CA LEU A 135 4.29 -4.32 -13.32
C LEU A 135 3.78 -5.59 -12.62
N ALA A 136 2.89 -5.45 -11.63
CA ALA A 136 2.28 -6.59 -10.95
C ALA A 136 1.40 -7.43 -11.90
N ILE A 137 0.63 -6.78 -12.78
CA ILE A 137 -0.15 -7.47 -13.83
C ILE A 137 0.79 -8.14 -14.82
N TYR A 138 1.86 -7.46 -15.23
CA TYR A 138 2.86 -8.00 -16.15
C TYR A 138 3.51 -9.28 -15.61
N ASP A 139 3.95 -9.29 -14.33
CA ASP A 139 4.51 -10.48 -13.68
C ASP A 139 3.50 -11.63 -13.60
N HIS A 140 2.20 -11.33 -13.45
CA HIS A 140 1.16 -12.35 -13.39
C HIS A 140 0.86 -13.02 -14.74
N PHE A 141 0.87 -12.26 -15.85
CA PHE A 141 0.49 -12.77 -17.16
C PHE A 141 1.67 -13.27 -18.00
N LEU A 142 2.85 -12.69 -17.80
CA LEU A 142 4.06 -13.02 -18.53
C LEU A 142 5.04 -13.59 -17.52
N ASP A 143 5.00 -14.92 -17.35
CA ASP A 143 5.91 -15.77 -16.54
C ASP A 143 7.40 -15.68 -16.99
N SER A 144 7.77 -14.58 -17.63
CA SER A 144 9.07 -14.27 -18.24
C SER A 144 9.83 -13.33 -17.32
N ARG A 145 10.64 -13.93 -16.43
CA ARG A 145 11.57 -13.19 -15.55
C ARG A 145 12.95 -13.14 -16.19
N PRO A 146 13.26 -12.04 -16.91
CA PRO A 146 14.46 -11.31 -16.56
C PRO A 146 14.29 -9.80 -16.86
N ALA A 147 13.83 -9.04 -15.89
CA ALA A 147 14.02 -7.60 -15.90
C ALA A 147 15.17 -7.27 -14.95
N THR A 148 15.98 -6.28 -15.33
CA THR A 148 17.04 -5.72 -14.49
C THR A 148 16.43 -4.58 -13.68
N TYR A 149 16.81 -4.42 -12.40
CA TYR A 149 16.25 -3.38 -11.51
C TYR A 149 16.23 -1.96 -12.12
N TRP A 150 17.20 -1.66 -12.98
CA TRP A 150 17.24 -0.42 -13.77
C TRP A 150 16.01 -0.22 -14.65
N LEU A 151 15.49 -1.27 -15.28
CA LEU A 151 14.31 -1.23 -16.13
C LEU A 151 13.06 -0.91 -15.31
N CYS A 152 12.91 -1.46 -14.11
CA CYS A 152 11.84 -1.09 -13.18
C CYS A 152 11.91 0.39 -12.81
N VAL A 153 13.09 0.89 -12.44
CA VAL A 153 13.31 2.31 -12.10
C VAL A 153 12.99 3.21 -13.29
N VAL A 154 13.44 2.87 -14.50
CA VAL A 154 13.18 3.64 -15.73
C VAL A 154 11.69 3.64 -16.04
N VAL A 155 11.00 2.50 -15.93
CA VAL A 155 9.56 2.40 -16.17
C VAL A 155 8.78 3.25 -15.16
N LEU A 156 9.10 3.16 -13.87
CA LEU A 156 8.47 3.95 -12.80
C LEU A 156 8.69 5.46 -12.99
N LEU A 157 9.90 5.89 -13.38
CA LEU A 157 10.18 7.30 -13.65
C LEU A 157 9.49 7.80 -14.91
N CYS A 158 9.58 7.07 -16.02
CA CYS A 158 8.96 7.46 -17.28
C CYS A 158 7.43 7.54 -17.16
N SER A 159 6.80 6.54 -16.55
CA SER A 159 5.35 6.55 -16.32
C SER A 159 4.93 7.68 -15.38
N GLY A 160 5.69 7.90 -14.30
CA GLY A 160 5.46 8.97 -13.33
C GLY A 160 5.52 10.35 -13.98
N ILE A 161 6.57 10.63 -14.76
CA ILE A 161 6.74 11.90 -15.47
C ILE A 161 5.67 12.07 -16.55
N PHE A 162 5.38 11.03 -17.33
CA PHE A 162 4.35 11.07 -18.36
C PHE A 162 2.97 11.40 -17.76
N PHE A 163 2.58 10.71 -16.70
CA PHE A 163 1.31 10.95 -16.02
C PHE A 163 1.28 12.32 -15.33
N ALA A 164 2.42 12.78 -14.80
CA ALA A 164 2.56 14.12 -14.23
C ALA A 164 2.33 15.23 -15.28
N VAL A 165 2.92 15.09 -16.47
CA VAL A 165 2.74 16.05 -17.57
C VAL A 165 1.30 16.04 -18.08
N ILE A 166 0.70 14.86 -18.28
CA ILE A 166 -0.70 14.76 -18.73
C ILE A 166 -1.64 15.40 -17.69
N ASN A 167 -1.38 15.22 -16.40
CA ASN A 167 -2.18 15.84 -15.33
C ASN A 167 -2.15 17.39 -15.40
N LEU A 168 -1.04 17.98 -15.89
CA LEU A 168 -0.98 19.43 -16.14
C LEU A 168 -1.91 19.89 -17.27
N TYR A 169 -2.21 19.05 -18.27
CA TYR A 169 -3.11 19.39 -19.38
C TYR A 169 -4.59 19.11 -19.06
N TRP A 170 -4.92 17.93 -18.51
CA TRP A 170 -6.30 17.53 -18.17
C TRP A 170 -6.59 17.56 -16.66
N LYS A 171 -6.29 18.72 -16.06
CA LYS A 171 -6.30 18.98 -14.62
C LYS A 171 -7.54 18.47 -13.88
N LYS A 172 -8.73 18.73 -14.41
CA LYS A 172 -10.00 18.39 -13.71
C LYS A 172 -10.24 16.89 -13.64
N VAL A 173 -10.18 16.17 -14.76
CA VAL A 173 -10.58 14.75 -14.81
C VAL A 173 -9.50 13.86 -14.22
N LEU A 174 -8.23 14.12 -14.57
CA LEU A 174 -7.12 13.29 -14.12
C LEU A 174 -6.81 13.45 -12.64
N THR A 175 -7.03 14.64 -12.07
CA THR A 175 -6.84 14.77 -10.62
C THR A 175 -7.93 14.01 -9.86
N ILE A 176 -9.19 14.02 -10.30
CA ILE A 176 -10.26 13.25 -9.64
C ILE A 176 -9.96 11.74 -9.72
N PHE A 177 -9.58 11.27 -10.90
CA PHE A 177 -9.21 9.87 -11.10
C PHE A 177 -7.99 9.50 -10.24
N GLY A 178 -6.95 10.32 -10.28
CA GLY A 178 -5.75 10.14 -9.50
C GLY A 178 -6.01 10.13 -8.00
N THR A 179 -6.87 11.02 -7.49
CA THR A 179 -7.20 11.07 -6.07
C THR A 179 -7.99 9.83 -5.61
N SER A 180 -8.86 9.32 -6.48
CA SER A 180 -9.61 8.10 -6.21
C SER A 180 -8.70 6.87 -6.15
N VAL A 181 -7.82 6.69 -7.15
CA VAL A 181 -6.88 5.56 -7.21
C VAL A 181 -5.90 5.60 -6.05
N TYR A 182 -5.28 6.75 -5.78
CA TYR A 182 -4.33 6.88 -4.68
C TYR A 182 -5.01 6.70 -3.32
N GLY A 183 -6.18 7.31 -3.10
CA GLY A 183 -6.92 7.13 -1.84
C GLY A 183 -7.37 5.68 -1.64
N GLY A 184 -7.81 5.00 -2.71
CA GLY A 184 -8.12 3.58 -2.69
C GLY A 184 -6.90 2.71 -2.37
N ALA A 185 -5.73 3.03 -2.93
CA ALA A 185 -4.48 2.34 -2.64
C ALA A 185 -4.05 2.52 -1.18
N VAL A 186 -4.17 3.73 -0.62
CA VAL A 186 -3.88 4.00 0.80
C VAL A 186 -4.84 3.24 1.72
N ILE A 187 -6.14 3.20 1.40
CA ILE A 187 -7.12 2.43 2.18
C ILE A 187 -6.82 0.93 2.07
N ALA A 188 -6.55 0.41 0.88
CA ALA A 188 -6.26 -1.01 0.65
C ALA A 188 -5.02 -1.47 1.42
N THR A 189 -3.92 -0.71 1.33
CA THR A 189 -2.69 -1.00 2.08
C THR A 189 -2.87 -0.91 3.58
N SER A 190 -3.73 0.00 4.05
CA SER A 190 -4.07 0.10 5.47
C SER A 190 -4.92 -1.08 5.94
N LEU A 191 -5.94 -1.48 5.18
CA LEU A 191 -6.77 -2.65 5.51
C LEU A 191 -5.96 -3.95 5.48
N ASP A 192 -5.00 -4.10 4.56
CA ASP A 192 -4.08 -5.23 4.48
C ASP A 192 -3.26 -5.41 5.78
N TYR A 193 -2.95 -4.33 6.51
CA TYR A 193 -2.31 -4.46 7.83
C TYR A 193 -3.21 -5.14 8.87
N PHE A 194 -4.51 -4.79 8.91
CA PHE A 194 -5.46 -5.31 9.90
C PHE A 194 -5.92 -6.74 9.61
N PHE A 195 -5.96 -7.15 8.34
CA PHE A 195 -6.38 -8.50 7.97
C PHE A 195 -5.21 -9.46 7.81
N GLU A 196 -4.09 -9.03 7.23
CA GLU A 196 -3.05 -9.92 6.69
C GLU A 196 -1.62 -9.54 7.14
N ARG A 197 -1.43 -8.67 8.14
CA ARG A 197 -0.10 -8.28 8.68
C ARG A 197 0.88 -7.83 7.57
N MET A 198 0.41 -6.99 6.64
CA MET A 198 1.20 -6.42 5.54
C MET A 198 1.67 -7.44 4.47
N MET A 199 0.92 -8.52 4.26
CA MET A 199 1.32 -9.55 3.29
C MET A 199 1.39 -8.99 1.86
N MET A 200 0.48 -8.08 1.49
CA MET A 200 0.51 -7.43 0.18
C MET A 200 1.76 -6.55 0.01
N LEU A 201 2.14 -5.78 1.03
CA LEU A 201 3.35 -4.93 0.97
C LEU A 201 4.64 -5.76 0.87
N LYS A 202 4.70 -6.92 1.54
CA LYS A 202 5.82 -7.87 1.40
C LYS A 202 5.91 -8.44 -0.01
N TRP A 203 4.77 -8.77 -0.60
CA TRP A 203 4.71 -9.21 -1.99
C TRP A 203 5.18 -8.12 -2.96
N VAL A 204 4.70 -6.89 -2.81
CA VAL A 204 5.07 -5.76 -3.67
C VAL A 204 6.55 -5.40 -3.53
N SER A 205 7.09 -5.37 -2.31
CA SER A 205 8.53 -5.11 -2.10
C SER A 205 9.39 -6.22 -2.69
N THR A 206 8.97 -7.47 -2.56
CA THR A 206 9.64 -8.60 -3.23
C THR A 206 9.56 -8.45 -4.75
N LEU A 207 8.42 -8.09 -5.30
CA LEU A 207 8.26 -7.83 -6.73
C LEU A 207 9.24 -6.75 -7.21
N ILE A 208 9.32 -5.61 -6.52
CA ILE A 208 10.20 -4.49 -6.90
C ILE A 208 11.69 -4.86 -6.79
N LEU A 209 12.09 -5.64 -5.78
CA LEU A 209 13.48 -6.04 -5.55
C LEU A 209 13.97 -7.16 -6.49
N TYR A 210 13.05 -7.98 -7.00
CA TYR A 210 13.36 -9.08 -7.93
C TYR A 210 13.20 -8.68 -9.41
N PHE A 211 12.69 -7.48 -9.68
CA PHE A 211 12.69 -6.81 -10.98
C PHE A 211 13.98 -6.06 -11.24
#